data_AF-X1KA45-F1
#
_entry.id   AF-X1KA45-F1
#
_cell.length_a   1.000
_cell.length_b   1.000
_cell.length_c   1.000
_cell.angle_alpha   90.00
_cell.angle_beta   90.00
_cell.angle_gamma   90.00
#
_symmetry.space_group_name_H-M   'P 1'
#
loop_
_entity.id
_entity.type
_entity.pdbx_description
1 polymer ?
#
loop_
_entity_poly.entity_id
_entity_poly.type
_entity_poly.pdbx_seq_one_letter_code
_entity_poly.pdbx_strand_id
1 'polypeptide(L)'
;KKYENDSIDIFVFYLKQNEKSWKNAGVYAVDAVKRYNEWYGKYPYKNLSIVNGYNPAGDGMEYPTLVIIRPNEHWFTRFFEMVIIHEIGHQWFYGVLGSNELEETWLDEGFTTYTEIRYFEDKYGKENSLIKLPLVPQLSSRYYHKFTHYITQTNCLEKPVLTPAYEFIDMPIAYMNSSYSKPALFLFNLEGILGKEKFDKILKRYFQEYKFKHPKTEDFIRICEEESGQDLKPIFNGFLNSTEFCDWRVKEIKKNKVQIENTGKIHMPVDVLIEGDSGTKIVRIDGGAKFEMIIIPEYNRIKKVIIDPYGYSLEPNHWNNHHPRKIEIKPILNLPSFDSYQILFLPYLWHAPYDGFTTGLYLFGSEFIDFNFIKGRHQWTAGCIYGFRSKNLYPAFSYQTPIIFKKGRRSRIAFAGSNSNGEDKLRFSFINNFDTPFSLTPQIELKHTFAYYNLKSYAPVDTIDWDLGRHKVFFNNFNCKYFRIGKSKTKGYPCQTKLLAVRGIMQGLRSRSKSRSQHSFLLIYVFLPAGSLGMYRSRKNFF
;
A
#
# COMPACT_ATOMS: atom_id res chain seq x y z
N LYS A 1 -9.48 22.95 -27.53
CA LYS A 1 -10.62 23.64 -26.86
C LYS A 1 -10.06 24.71 -25.92
N LYS A 2 -10.73 25.87 -25.80
CA LYS A 2 -10.33 26.96 -24.88
C LYS A 2 -11.28 26.99 -23.69
N TYR A 3 -10.73 27.21 -22.50
CA TYR A 3 -11.44 27.46 -21.24
C TYR A 3 -10.83 28.72 -20.60
N GLU A 4 -11.58 29.37 -19.72
CA GLU A 4 -11.14 30.62 -19.07
C GLU A 4 -11.30 30.50 -17.56
N ASN A 5 -10.33 31.02 -16.81
CA ASN A 5 -10.38 31.18 -15.37
C ASN A 5 -9.75 32.52 -15.00
N ASP A 6 -10.56 33.48 -14.54
CA ASP A 6 -10.17 34.88 -14.38
C ASP A 6 -9.50 35.43 -15.67
N SER A 7 -8.21 35.75 -15.61
CA SER A 7 -7.41 36.28 -16.73
C SER A 7 -6.47 35.22 -17.35
N ILE A 8 -6.72 33.93 -17.10
CA ILE A 8 -5.88 32.82 -17.55
C ILE A 8 -6.64 32.01 -18.62
N ASP A 9 -6.06 31.94 -19.81
CA ASP A 9 -6.54 31.11 -20.91
C ASP A 9 -6.02 29.67 -20.78
N ILE A 10 -6.92 28.72 -20.60
CA ILE A 10 -6.57 27.30 -20.51
C ILE A 10 -6.88 26.62 -21.85
N PHE A 11 -5.83 26.16 -22.53
CA PHE A 11 -5.93 25.48 -23.81
C PHE A 11 -5.82 23.97 -23.62
N VAL A 12 -6.79 23.22 -24.14
CA VAL A 12 -6.78 21.76 -24.11
C VAL A 12 -6.60 21.23 -25.53
N PHE A 13 -5.51 20.50 -25.74
CA PHE A 13 -5.14 19.89 -27.02
C PHE A 13 -5.23 18.37 -26.92
N TYR A 14 -5.94 17.75 -27.85
CA TYR A 14 -6.03 16.29 -27.96
C TYR A 14 -6.26 15.88 -29.41
N LEU A 15 -5.87 14.64 -29.74
CA LEU A 15 -6.20 14.05 -31.03
C LEU A 15 -7.70 13.79 -31.13
N LYS A 16 -8.28 13.96 -32.32
CA LYS A 16 -9.73 13.81 -32.56
C LYS A 16 -10.31 12.50 -32.01
N GLN A 17 -9.55 11.40 -32.07
CA GLN A 17 -9.94 10.10 -31.52
C GLN A 17 -10.14 10.09 -29.99
N ASN A 18 -9.50 11.01 -29.27
CA ASN A 18 -9.56 11.13 -27.81
C ASN A 18 -10.59 12.18 -27.34
N GLU A 19 -11.38 12.77 -28.24
CA GLU A 19 -12.33 13.82 -27.90
C GLU A 19 -13.29 13.43 -26.77
N LYS A 20 -13.79 12.18 -26.78
CA LYS A 20 -14.71 11.68 -25.76
C LYS A 20 -14.04 11.51 -24.40
N SER A 21 -12.81 10.99 -24.37
CA SER A 21 -12.05 10.75 -23.15
C SER A 21 -11.35 11.99 -22.59
N TRP A 22 -11.34 13.10 -23.34
CA TRP A 22 -10.75 14.37 -22.92
C TRP A 22 -11.78 15.48 -22.68
N LYS A 23 -13.08 15.15 -22.77
CA LYS A 23 -14.16 16.12 -22.63
C LYS A 23 -14.11 16.90 -21.30
N ASN A 24 -13.64 16.26 -20.22
CA ASN A 24 -13.59 16.86 -18.89
C ASN A 24 -12.24 17.48 -18.53
N ALA A 25 -11.21 17.33 -19.36
CA ALA A 25 -9.84 17.76 -19.03
C ALA A 25 -9.76 19.26 -18.68
N GLY A 26 -10.45 20.11 -19.45
CA GLY A 26 -10.49 21.54 -19.18
C GLY A 26 -11.27 21.91 -17.93
N VAL A 27 -12.31 21.14 -17.57
CA VAL A 27 -13.07 21.35 -16.33
C VAL A 27 -12.19 21.05 -15.12
N TYR A 28 -11.43 19.94 -15.16
CA TYR A 28 -10.47 19.61 -14.12
C TYR A 28 -9.37 20.67 -14.01
N ALA A 29 -8.85 21.17 -15.14
CA ALA A 29 -7.82 22.18 -15.15
C ALA A 29 -8.29 23.53 -14.59
N VAL A 30 -9.48 24.01 -14.97
CA VAL A 30 -10.08 25.24 -14.43
C VAL A 30 -10.26 25.15 -12.92
N ASP A 31 -10.79 24.02 -12.43
CA ASP A 31 -11.02 23.78 -11.01
C ASP A 31 -9.70 23.75 -10.22
N ALA A 32 -8.68 23.05 -10.72
CA ALA A 32 -7.35 23.03 -10.11
C ALA A 32 -6.72 24.43 -10.04
N VAL A 33 -6.68 25.17 -11.16
CA VAL A 33 -6.10 26.53 -11.21
C VAL A 33 -6.83 27.48 -10.25
N LYS A 34 -8.17 27.39 -10.16
CA LYS A 34 -8.95 28.22 -9.24
C LYS A 34 -8.52 27.98 -7.80
N ARG A 35 -8.42 26.72 -7.40
CA ARG A 35 -8.07 26.31 -6.02
C ARG A 35 -6.63 26.67 -5.68
N TYR A 36 -5.70 26.44 -6.59
CA TYR A 36 -4.28 26.71 -6.33
C TYR A 36 -4.01 28.22 -6.26
N ASN A 37 -4.74 29.02 -7.05
CA ASN A 37 -4.78 30.47 -6.90
C ASN A 37 -5.22 30.92 -5.51
N GLU A 38 -6.23 30.27 -4.93
CA GLU A 38 -6.76 30.58 -3.59
C GLU A 38 -5.84 30.08 -2.45
N TRP A 39 -5.25 28.89 -2.62
CA TRP A 39 -4.45 28.23 -1.58
C TRP A 39 -3.02 28.77 -1.49
N TYR A 40 -2.37 29.07 -2.62
CA TYR A 40 -0.94 29.37 -2.65
C TYR A 40 -0.63 30.77 -3.17
N GLY A 41 -1.31 31.17 -4.25
CA GLY A 41 -1.16 32.49 -4.84
C GLY A 41 -1.44 32.48 -6.34
N LYS A 42 -1.61 33.68 -6.92
CA LYS A 42 -2.02 33.80 -8.33
C LYS A 42 -0.98 33.25 -9.30
N TYR A 43 -1.42 32.39 -10.21
CA TYR A 43 -0.68 31.90 -11.36
C TYR A 43 -0.20 33.10 -12.19
N PRO A 44 1.10 33.21 -12.50
CA PRO A 44 1.63 34.45 -13.07
C PRO A 44 1.52 34.54 -14.59
N TYR A 45 1.22 33.43 -15.28
CA TYR A 45 1.17 33.40 -16.74
C TYR A 45 -0.26 33.57 -17.24
N LYS A 46 -0.40 34.13 -18.45
CA LYS A 46 -1.70 34.37 -19.09
C LYS A 46 -2.33 33.11 -19.68
N ASN A 47 -1.57 32.04 -19.82
CA ASN A 47 -2.06 30.81 -20.42
C ASN A 47 -1.48 29.55 -19.76
N LEU A 48 -2.22 28.45 -19.90
CA LEU A 48 -1.79 27.11 -19.53
C LEU A 48 -2.32 26.11 -20.56
N SER A 49 -1.44 25.29 -21.12
CA SER A 49 -1.78 24.28 -22.11
C SER A 49 -1.78 22.90 -21.49
N ILE A 50 -2.88 22.16 -21.64
CA ILE A 50 -3.02 20.76 -21.27
C ILE A 50 -3.08 19.94 -22.55
N VAL A 51 -2.06 19.12 -22.79
CA VAL A 51 -1.82 18.44 -24.07
C VAL A 51 -1.90 16.94 -23.89
N ASN A 52 -2.72 16.26 -24.67
CA ASN A 52 -2.66 14.81 -24.76
C ASN A 52 -1.41 14.42 -25.56
N GLY A 53 -0.49 13.71 -24.91
CA GLY A 53 0.78 13.35 -25.53
C GLY A 53 1.35 12.05 -24.99
N TYR A 54 2.34 11.54 -25.70
CA TYR A 54 3.15 10.43 -25.22
C TYR A 54 4.25 10.97 -24.32
N ASN A 55 4.36 10.43 -23.10
CA ASN A 55 5.52 10.63 -22.24
C ASN A 55 6.18 9.26 -21.96
N PRO A 56 7.44 9.03 -22.35
CA PRO A 56 8.15 7.80 -22.01
C PRO A 56 8.52 7.72 -20.52
N ALA A 57 8.58 8.84 -19.80
CA ALA A 57 9.03 8.91 -18.40
C ALA A 57 7.91 8.66 -17.37
N GLY A 58 6.63 8.82 -17.75
CA GLY A 58 5.53 8.74 -16.79
C GLY A 58 4.15 8.98 -17.37
N ASP A 59 3.18 9.21 -16.48
CA ASP A 59 1.78 9.47 -16.84
C ASP A 59 1.51 10.95 -17.17
N GLY A 60 2.35 11.87 -16.70
CA GLY A 60 2.33 13.28 -17.10
C GLY A 60 3.73 13.89 -17.15
N MET A 61 3.81 15.14 -17.58
CA MET A 61 5.04 15.96 -17.64
C MET A 61 4.66 17.44 -17.57
N GLU A 62 5.43 18.23 -16.85
CA GLU A 62 4.98 19.42 -16.16
C GLU A 62 5.59 20.74 -16.67
N TYR A 63 6.09 20.77 -17.91
CA TYR A 63 6.79 21.94 -18.45
C TYR A 63 6.04 23.26 -18.15
N PRO A 64 6.75 24.37 -17.88
CA PRO A 64 6.10 25.64 -17.60
C PRO A 64 5.11 26.03 -18.70
N THR A 65 3.86 26.30 -18.32
CA THR A 65 2.72 26.62 -19.21
C THR A 65 2.27 25.49 -20.17
N LEU A 66 2.91 24.31 -20.13
CA LEU A 66 2.59 23.17 -20.99
C LEU A 66 2.69 21.86 -20.20
N VAL A 67 1.53 21.33 -19.85
CA VAL A 67 1.37 20.05 -19.20
C VAL A 67 1.02 18.98 -20.23
N ILE A 68 1.78 17.89 -20.26
CA ILE A 68 1.50 16.71 -21.08
C ILE A 68 0.82 15.65 -20.22
N ILE A 69 -0.28 15.08 -20.71
CA ILE A 69 -1.01 14.00 -20.03
C ILE A 69 -1.13 12.80 -20.97
N ARG A 70 -0.61 11.66 -20.51
CA ARG A 70 -0.70 10.37 -21.19
C ARG A 70 -2.04 9.66 -21.00
N PRO A 71 -2.60 9.54 -19.77
CA PRO A 71 -3.83 8.78 -19.57
C PRO A 71 -5.04 9.43 -20.27
N ASN A 72 -6.08 8.63 -20.43
CA ASN A 72 -7.38 9.04 -20.93
C ASN A 72 -8.42 8.84 -19.82
N GLU A 73 -9.49 9.64 -19.83
CA GLU A 73 -10.58 9.43 -18.88
C GLU A 73 -11.18 8.04 -19.01
N HIS A 74 -11.37 7.38 -17.86
CA HIS A 74 -12.03 6.10 -17.77
C HIS A 74 -13.18 6.19 -16.77
N TRP A 75 -14.33 5.61 -17.11
CA TRP A 75 -15.53 5.68 -16.29
C TRP A 75 -15.41 4.91 -14.96
N PHE A 76 -14.40 4.05 -14.82
CA PHE A 76 -14.12 3.25 -13.64
C PHE A 76 -13.18 3.92 -12.63
N THR A 77 -12.50 5.01 -12.99
CA THR A 77 -11.45 5.58 -12.15
C THR A 77 -11.41 7.12 -12.24
N ARG A 78 -10.65 7.74 -11.34
CA ARG A 78 -10.29 9.17 -11.37
C ARG A 78 -8.81 9.40 -11.64
N PHE A 79 -8.04 8.37 -12.02
CA PHE A 79 -6.62 8.52 -12.30
C PHE A 79 -6.32 9.59 -13.37
N PHE A 80 -7.19 9.78 -14.36
CA PHE A 80 -7.05 10.86 -15.33
C PHE A 80 -7.19 12.27 -14.69
N GLU A 81 -8.17 12.45 -13.81
CA GLU A 81 -8.33 13.70 -13.05
C GLU A 81 -7.13 13.91 -12.13
N MET A 82 -6.71 12.85 -11.43
CA MET A 82 -5.57 12.84 -10.52
C MET A 82 -4.27 13.30 -11.19
N VAL A 83 -3.94 12.72 -12.34
CA VAL A 83 -2.74 13.13 -13.09
C VAL A 83 -2.87 14.59 -13.54
N ILE A 84 -4.00 15.01 -14.11
CA ILE A 84 -4.18 16.43 -14.51
C ILE A 84 -3.93 17.39 -13.35
N ILE A 85 -4.48 17.12 -12.17
CA ILE A 85 -4.32 18.04 -11.04
C ILE A 85 -2.90 18.02 -10.44
N HIS A 86 -2.21 16.88 -10.48
CA HIS A 86 -0.82 16.72 -10.05
C HIS A 86 0.10 17.55 -10.94
N GLU A 87 0.00 17.35 -12.25
CA GLU A 87 0.79 18.07 -13.26
C GLU A 87 0.53 19.59 -13.25
N ILE A 88 -0.70 20.01 -12.96
CA ILE A 88 -1.01 21.44 -12.77
C ILE A 88 -0.41 21.95 -11.45
N GLY A 89 -0.26 21.11 -10.43
CA GLY A 89 0.39 21.46 -9.17
C GLY A 89 1.84 21.90 -9.37
N HIS A 90 2.56 21.24 -10.26
CA HIS A 90 3.94 21.60 -10.63
C HIS A 90 4.04 23.03 -11.17
N GLN A 91 2.97 23.57 -11.77
CA GLN A 91 2.96 24.96 -12.25
C GLN A 91 3.14 25.98 -11.10
N TRP A 92 2.86 25.59 -9.84
CA TRP A 92 3.18 26.38 -8.66
C TRP A 92 4.53 25.99 -8.07
N PHE A 93 4.75 24.72 -7.74
CA PHE A 93 5.88 24.28 -6.91
C PHE A 93 7.19 23.96 -7.66
N TYR A 94 7.13 23.93 -8.99
CA TYR A 94 8.29 23.78 -9.87
C TYR A 94 8.35 24.88 -10.93
N GLY A 95 7.35 25.00 -11.79
CA GLY A 95 7.38 25.92 -12.92
C GLY A 95 7.48 27.40 -12.55
N VAL A 96 7.05 27.77 -11.33
CA VAL A 96 7.20 29.14 -10.80
C VAL A 96 8.30 29.24 -9.75
N LEU A 97 8.48 28.23 -8.89
CA LEU A 97 9.51 28.29 -7.84
C LEU A 97 10.90 27.90 -8.30
N GLY A 98 11.06 27.10 -9.35
CA GLY A 98 12.37 26.67 -9.85
C GLY A 98 13.12 25.70 -8.93
N SER A 99 12.40 24.84 -8.19
CA SER A 99 13.00 23.81 -7.32
C SER A 99 13.90 22.85 -8.11
N ASN A 100 14.99 22.37 -7.51
CA ASN A 100 15.91 21.43 -8.17
C ASN A 100 15.33 19.99 -8.16
N GLU A 101 14.70 19.61 -9.28
CA GLU A 101 14.07 18.29 -9.50
C GLU A 101 15.04 17.10 -9.40
N LEU A 102 16.36 17.31 -9.49
CA LEU A 102 17.35 16.24 -9.41
C LEU A 102 17.92 16.03 -8.00
N GLU A 103 18.21 17.12 -7.28
CA GLU A 103 18.85 17.05 -5.96
C GLU A 103 17.83 17.04 -4.81
N GLU A 104 16.71 17.76 -4.96
CA GLU A 104 15.72 17.98 -3.90
C GLU A 104 14.30 17.68 -4.43
N THR A 105 14.13 16.49 -5.00
CA THR A 105 12.90 16.03 -5.69
C THR A 105 11.61 16.26 -4.89
N TRP A 106 11.70 16.20 -3.55
CA TRP A 106 10.54 16.33 -2.67
C TRP A 106 9.92 17.74 -2.63
N LEU A 107 10.70 18.80 -2.92
CA LEU A 107 10.19 20.16 -3.01
C LEU A 107 9.25 20.35 -4.20
N ASP A 108 9.47 19.52 -5.22
CA ASP A 108 8.61 19.44 -6.37
C ASP A 108 7.51 18.39 -6.14
N GLU A 109 7.86 17.12 -6.27
CA GLU A 109 6.91 15.99 -6.28
C GLU A 109 6.13 15.83 -4.98
N GLY A 110 6.72 16.20 -3.85
CA GLY A 110 6.09 16.12 -2.54
C GLY A 110 5.00 17.17 -2.36
N PHE A 111 5.27 18.41 -2.77
CA PHE A 111 4.31 19.51 -2.70
C PHE A 111 3.18 19.34 -3.70
N THR A 112 3.48 18.84 -4.90
CA THR A 112 2.45 18.55 -5.91
C THR A 112 1.56 17.40 -5.48
N THR A 113 2.13 16.32 -4.92
CA THR A 113 1.36 15.21 -4.33
C THR A 113 0.51 15.66 -3.13
N TYR A 114 1.04 16.51 -2.25
CA TYR A 114 0.26 17.10 -1.15
C TYR A 114 -0.93 17.90 -1.68
N THR A 115 -0.70 18.69 -2.73
CA THR A 115 -1.71 19.51 -3.40
C THR A 115 -2.78 18.64 -4.06
N GLU A 116 -2.39 17.54 -4.70
CA GLU A 116 -3.29 16.54 -5.28
C GLU A 116 -4.23 15.96 -4.22
N ILE A 117 -3.66 15.45 -3.12
CA ILE A 117 -4.44 14.87 -2.02
C ILE A 117 -5.41 15.93 -1.46
N ARG A 118 -4.91 17.15 -1.21
CA ARG A 118 -5.71 18.28 -0.72
C ARG A 118 -6.87 18.61 -1.67
N TYR A 119 -6.65 18.59 -2.97
CA TYR A 119 -7.70 18.77 -3.98
C TYR A 119 -8.79 17.70 -3.89
N PHE A 120 -8.42 16.42 -3.80
CA PHE A 120 -9.43 15.37 -3.70
C PHE A 120 -10.20 15.44 -2.38
N GLU A 121 -9.53 15.77 -1.27
CA GLU A 121 -10.18 15.92 0.02
C GLU A 121 -11.12 17.13 0.09
N ASP A 122 -10.75 18.25 -0.54
CA ASP A 122 -11.63 19.43 -0.61
C ASP A 122 -12.84 19.18 -1.51
N LYS A 123 -12.61 18.67 -2.73
CA LYS A 123 -13.66 18.52 -3.75
C LYS A 123 -14.63 17.37 -3.47
N TYR A 124 -14.12 16.25 -2.96
CA TYR A 124 -14.87 15.01 -2.81
C TYR A 124 -14.96 14.52 -1.36
N GLY A 125 -14.36 15.22 -0.40
CA GLY A 125 -14.31 14.83 1.00
C GLY A 125 -13.15 13.87 1.33
N LYS A 126 -12.92 13.65 2.62
CA LYS A 126 -11.85 12.74 3.11
C LYS A 126 -12.06 11.29 2.66
N GLU A 127 -13.31 10.86 2.53
CA GLU A 127 -13.71 9.55 1.99
C GLU A 127 -13.81 9.55 0.46
N ASN A 128 -12.98 10.34 -0.23
CA ASN A 128 -12.93 10.32 -1.70
C ASN A 128 -12.49 8.94 -2.23
N SER A 129 -12.70 8.70 -3.52
CA SER A 129 -12.23 7.49 -4.17
C SER A 129 -11.74 7.74 -5.58
N LEU A 130 -10.52 7.27 -5.85
CA LEU A 130 -9.91 7.16 -7.17
C LEU A 130 -10.55 6.04 -8.01
N ILE A 131 -11.33 5.15 -7.40
CA ILE A 131 -12.10 4.10 -8.08
C ILE A 131 -13.59 4.48 -8.06
N LYS A 132 -14.24 4.42 -9.23
CA LYS A 132 -15.67 4.72 -9.43
C LYS A 132 -16.56 3.48 -9.56
N LEU A 133 -15.96 2.28 -9.56
CA LEU A 133 -16.68 1.02 -9.70
C LEU A 133 -17.59 0.77 -8.49
N PRO A 134 -18.89 0.49 -8.69
CA PRO A 134 -19.77 0.09 -7.60
C PRO A 134 -19.29 -1.23 -7.01
N LEU A 135 -19.47 -1.40 -5.69
CA LEU A 135 -19.07 -2.59 -4.91
C LEU A 135 -17.55 -2.86 -4.86
N VAL A 136 -16.72 -2.02 -5.48
CA VAL A 136 -15.27 -2.02 -5.27
C VAL A 136 -14.97 -1.03 -4.13
N PRO A 137 -14.07 -1.37 -3.20
CA PRO A 137 -13.73 -0.47 -2.11
C PRO A 137 -13.24 0.89 -2.59
N GLN A 138 -13.53 1.90 -1.77
CA GLN A 138 -13.08 3.26 -2.00
C GLN A 138 -11.57 3.35 -1.78
N LEU A 139 -10.85 3.81 -2.80
CA LEU A 139 -9.40 4.04 -2.75
C LEU A 139 -9.16 5.54 -2.74
N SER A 140 -9.10 6.17 -1.57
CA SER A 140 -8.79 7.60 -1.50
C SER A 140 -7.37 7.89 -1.97
N SER A 141 -7.12 9.11 -2.49
CA SER A 141 -5.76 9.52 -2.90
C SER A 141 -4.79 9.42 -1.71
N ARG A 142 -5.17 9.87 -0.51
CA ARG A 142 -4.33 9.72 0.69
C ARG A 142 -4.05 8.25 1.04
N TYR A 143 -5.03 7.35 0.96
CA TYR A 143 -4.80 5.93 1.22
C TYR A 143 -3.81 5.33 0.22
N TYR A 144 -3.91 5.69 -1.07
CA TYR A 144 -2.98 5.24 -2.10
C TYR A 144 -1.52 5.55 -1.74
N HIS A 145 -1.24 6.79 -1.30
CA HIS A 145 0.10 7.19 -0.85
C HIS A 145 0.53 6.53 0.46
N LYS A 146 -0.38 6.40 1.44
CA LYS A 146 -0.10 5.65 2.69
C LYS A 146 0.27 4.19 2.41
N PHE A 147 -0.42 3.55 1.47
CA PHE A 147 -0.14 2.16 1.10
C PHE A 147 1.22 2.01 0.40
N THR A 148 1.59 2.93 -0.49
CA THR A 148 2.93 2.98 -1.10
C THR A 148 4.01 3.17 -0.03
N HIS A 149 3.79 4.08 0.91
CA HIS A 149 4.71 4.30 2.02
C HIS A 149 4.90 3.04 2.88
N TYR A 150 3.79 2.43 3.30
CA TYR A 150 3.79 1.20 4.09
C TYR A 150 4.57 0.06 3.39
N ILE A 151 4.35 -0.16 2.09
CA ILE A 151 5.07 -1.20 1.34
C ILE A 151 6.58 -0.91 1.35
N THR A 152 6.99 0.32 1.06
CA THR A 152 8.43 0.66 0.98
C THR A 152 9.11 0.53 2.34
N GLN A 153 8.49 1.08 3.40
CA GLN A 153 9.01 1.03 4.76
C GLN A 153 9.09 -0.40 5.29
N THR A 154 8.02 -1.18 5.17
CA THR A 154 7.99 -2.54 5.73
C THR A 154 9.02 -3.46 5.10
N ASN A 155 9.42 -3.23 3.85
CA ASN A 155 10.48 -3.97 3.15
C ASN A 155 11.88 -3.41 3.33
N CYS A 156 12.05 -2.34 4.12
CA CYS A 156 13.33 -1.62 4.29
C CYS A 156 13.91 -1.18 2.93
N LEU A 157 13.05 -0.62 2.07
CA LEU A 157 13.39 -0.15 0.73
C LEU A 157 13.62 1.36 0.69
N GLU A 158 13.29 2.07 1.76
CA GLU A 158 13.43 3.52 1.83
C GLU A 158 14.89 3.97 1.67
N LYS A 159 15.03 5.17 1.12
CA LYS A 159 16.24 6.00 1.22
C LYS A 159 15.84 7.35 1.83
N PRO A 160 16.78 8.11 2.44
CA PRO A 160 16.52 9.48 2.88
C PRO A 160 15.83 10.30 1.79
N VAL A 161 14.96 11.24 2.17
CA VAL A 161 14.21 12.07 1.21
C VAL A 161 15.13 12.96 0.38
N LEU A 162 16.23 13.45 0.98
CA LEU A 162 17.28 14.21 0.28
C LEU A 162 18.25 13.36 -0.54
N THR A 163 17.90 12.10 -0.83
CA THR A 163 18.66 11.29 -1.78
C THR A 163 18.39 11.84 -3.20
N PRO A 164 19.42 12.15 -4.00
CA PRO A 164 19.22 12.64 -5.36
C PRO A 164 18.52 11.62 -6.28
N ALA A 165 17.75 12.10 -7.27
CA ALA A 165 16.94 11.27 -8.17
C ALA A 165 17.74 10.16 -8.87
N TYR A 166 18.96 10.46 -9.32
CA TYR A 166 19.82 9.53 -10.04
C TYR A 166 20.35 8.38 -9.17
N GLU A 167 20.23 8.47 -7.84
CA GLU A 167 20.60 7.37 -6.96
C GLU A 167 19.48 6.32 -6.83
N PHE A 168 18.30 6.52 -7.43
CA PHE A 168 17.19 5.56 -7.36
C PHE A 168 17.05 4.65 -8.59
N ILE A 169 18.02 4.66 -9.51
CA ILE A 169 17.96 3.92 -10.80
C ILE A 169 17.61 2.43 -10.62
N ASP A 170 18.13 1.81 -9.56
CA ASP A 170 17.94 0.39 -9.24
C ASP A 170 16.65 0.10 -8.45
N MET A 171 15.91 1.15 -8.05
CA MET A 171 14.79 1.04 -7.12
C MET A 171 13.69 2.10 -7.31
N PRO A 172 12.92 2.04 -8.42
CA PRO A 172 11.90 3.05 -8.73
C PRO A 172 10.81 3.24 -7.66
N ILE A 173 10.41 2.19 -6.94
CA ILE A 173 9.42 2.32 -5.86
C ILE A 173 9.94 3.14 -4.67
N ALA A 174 11.26 3.12 -4.43
CA ALA A 174 11.86 3.94 -3.40
C ALA A 174 11.85 5.41 -3.82
N TYR A 175 12.06 5.72 -5.10
CA TYR A 175 11.87 7.06 -5.66
C TYR A 175 10.42 7.54 -5.49
N MET A 176 9.44 6.71 -5.89
CA MET A 176 8.01 7.04 -5.72
C MET A 176 7.65 7.34 -4.25
N ASN A 177 8.27 6.64 -3.31
CA ASN A 177 8.04 6.91 -1.90
C ASN A 177 8.76 8.17 -1.42
N SER A 178 10.07 8.28 -1.67
CA SER A 178 10.91 9.35 -1.13
C SER A 178 10.65 10.71 -1.78
N SER A 179 10.24 10.75 -3.04
CA SER A 179 9.92 12.01 -3.75
C SER A 179 8.44 12.42 -3.62
N TYR A 180 7.50 11.46 -3.58
CA TYR A 180 6.05 11.77 -3.64
C TYR A 180 5.33 11.45 -2.33
N SER A 181 5.23 10.15 -2.00
CA SER A 181 4.27 9.67 -0.99
C SER A 181 4.66 10.08 0.42
N LYS A 182 5.91 9.82 0.82
CA LYS A 182 6.41 10.16 2.16
C LYS A 182 6.45 11.68 2.37
N PRO A 183 6.94 12.51 1.43
CA PRO A 183 6.87 13.96 1.57
C PRO A 183 5.46 14.54 1.67
N ALA A 184 4.52 14.08 0.84
CA ALA A 184 3.15 14.59 0.92
C ALA A 184 2.48 14.26 2.26
N LEU A 185 2.68 13.03 2.75
CA LEU A 185 2.18 12.62 4.06
C LEU A 185 2.89 13.40 5.19
N PHE A 186 4.17 13.72 5.04
CA PHE A 186 4.90 14.58 5.98
C PHE A 186 4.37 16.01 5.99
N LEU A 187 4.01 16.60 4.85
CA LEU A 187 3.39 17.92 4.80
C LEU A 187 2.03 17.94 5.53
N PHE A 188 1.24 16.86 5.43
CA PHE A 188 0.03 16.70 6.27
C PHE A 188 0.37 16.52 7.76
N ASN A 189 1.48 15.86 8.08
CA ASN A 189 1.96 15.77 9.45
C ASN A 189 2.32 17.15 10.01
N LEU A 190 3.06 17.96 9.25
CA LEU A 190 3.37 19.35 9.60
C LEU A 190 2.09 20.20 9.72
N GLU A 191 1.13 20.05 8.81
CA GLU A 191 -0.18 20.71 8.93
C GLU A 191 -0.88 20.36 10.26
N GLY A 192 -0.86 19.09 10.65
CA GLY A 192 -1.41 18.63 11.93
C GLY A 192 -0.67 19.20 13.14
N ILE A 193 0.66 19.30 13.07
CA ILE A 193 1.51 19.83 14.14
C ILE A 193 1.28 21.34 14.30
N LEU A 194 1.33 22.08 13.20
CA LEU A 194 1.30 23.56 13.18
C LEU A 194 -0.13 24.12 13.22
N GLY A 195 -1.11 23.32 12.81
CA GLY A 195 -2.49 23.75 12.57
C GLY A 195 -2.67 24.30 11.16
N LYS A 196 -3.82 23.99 10.56
CA LYS A 196 -4.15 24.31 9.16
C LYS A 196 -3.96 25.79 8.78
N GLU A 197 -4.41 26.71 9.63
CA GLU A 197 -4.33 28.15 9.32
C GLU A 197 -2.88 28.64 9.20
N LYS A 198 -2.01 28.23 10.13
CA LYS A 198 -0.58 28.57 10.08
C LYS A 198 0.09 27.91 8.89
N PHE A 199 -0.23 26.64 8.62
CA PHE A 199 0.34 25.93 7.49
C PHE A 199 -0.08 26.54 6.14
N ASP A 200 -1.35 26.94 6.00
CA ASP A 200 -1.82 27.69 4.83
C ASP A 200 -1.06 29.02 4.66
N LYS A 201 -0.77 29.73 5.76
CA LYS A 201 0.06 30.95 5.73
C LYS A 201 1.50 30.66 5.28
N ILE A 202 2.10 29.58 5.80
CA ILE A 202 3.44 29.11 5.39
C ILE A 202 3.49 28.84 3.88
N LEU A 203 2.54 28.07 3.34
CA LEU A 203 2.53 27.73 1.91
C LEU A 203 2.35 28.96 1.03
N LYS A 204 1.48 29.91 1.44
CA LYS A 204 1.33 31.19 0.75
C LYS A 204 2.62 32.00 0.79
N ARG A 205 3.26 32.11 1.96
CA ARG A 205 4.51 32.85 2.11
C ARG A 205 5.63 32.22 1.29
N TYR A 206 5.79 30.90 1.34
CA TYR A 206 6.76 30.16 0.54
C TYR A 206 6.59 30.46 -0.95
N PHE A 207 5.35 30.36 -1.46
CA PHE A 207 5.09 30.66 -2.86
C PHE A 207 5.38 32.13 -3.22
N GLN A 208 4.97 33.10 -2.40
CA GLN A 208 5.22 34.51 -2.69
C GLN A 208 6.70 34.90 -2.61
N GLU A 209 7.41 34.41 -1.61
CA GLU A 209 8.81 34.77 -1.35
C GLU A 209 9.75 34.17 -2.41
N TYR A 210 9.42 32.98 -2.92
CA TYR A 210 10.23 32.22 -3.89
C TYR A 210 9.70 32.22 -5.32
N LYS A 211 8.67 33.02 -5.60
CA LYS A 211 8.16 33.23 -6.96
C LYS A 211 9.31 33.67 -7.89
N PHE A 212 9.57 32.88 -8.93
CA PHE A 212 10.64 33.06 -9.92
C PHE A 212 12.06 33.05 -9.32
N LYS A 213 12.30 32.21 -8.31
CA LYS A 213 13.62 31.98 -7.72
C LYS A 213 14.02 30.50 -7.87
N HIS A 214 14.79 29.98 -6.91
CA HIS A 214 15.22 28.57 -6.81
C HIS A 214 15.35 28.22 -5.31
N PRO A 215 14.24 27.97 -4.59
CA PRO A 215 14.28 27.62 -3.18
C PRO A 215 14.97 26.28 -2.97
N LYS A 216 15.61 26.14 -1.81
CA LYS A 216 16.13 24.89 -1.28
C LYS A 216 15.33 24.41 -0.08
N THR A 217 15.63 23.21 0.41
CA THR A 217 14.96 22.68 1.61
C THR A 217 15.10 23.61 2.81
N GLU A 218 16.28 24.21 3.02
CA GLU A 218 16.53 25.13 4.12
C GLU A 218 15.65 26.38 4.07
N ASP A 219 15.25 26.81 2.88
CA ASP A 219 14.38 27.95 2.69
C ASP A 219 12.95 27.69 3.17
N PHE A 220 12.41 26.51 2.85
CA PHE A 220 11.12 26.10 3.35
C PHE A 220 11.13 25.89 4.87
N ILE A 221 12.17 25.24 5.39
CA ILE A 221 12.36 25.05 6.84
C ILE A 221 12.38 26.40 7.55
N ARG A 222 13.14 27.37 7.03
CA ARG A 222 13.20 28.72 7.60
C ARG A 222 11.82 29.36 7.70
N ILE A 223 11.02 29.31 6.63
CA ILE A 223 9.66 29.86 6.64
C ILE A 223 8.78 29.13 7.66
N CYS A 224 8.87 27.80 7.74
CA CYS A 224 8.14 27.03 8.74
C CYS A 224 8.49 27.47 10.17
N GLU A 225 9.77 27.63 10.50
CA GLU A 225 10.23 28.05 11.84
C GLU A 225 9.81 29.49 12.16
N GLU A 226 9.98 30.43 11.23
CA GLU A 226 9.61 31.83 11.42
C GLU A 226 8.10 32.03 11.60
N GLU A 227 7.27 31.34 10.83
CA GLU A 227 5.81 31.45 10.92
C GLU A 227 5.22 30.69 12.11
N SER A 228 5.88 29.61 12.54
CA SER A 228 5.41 28.80 13.67
C SER A 228 5.93 29.29 15.03
N GLY A 229 7.11 29.91 15.05
CA GLY A 229 7.87 30.21 16.27
C GLY A 229 8.43 28.96 16.96
N GLN A 230 8.52 27.83 16.25
CA GLN A 230 8.97 26.53 16.79
C GLN A 230 10.30 26.12 16.16
N ASP A 231 11.16 25.44 16.93
CA ASP A 231 12.34 24.74 16.40
C ASP A 231 11.88 23.43 15.74
N LEU A 232 11.85 23.41 14.41
CA LEU A 232 11.36 22.28 13.63
C LEU A 232 12.51 21.44 13.06
N LYS A 233 13.76 21.87 13.22
CA LYS A 233 14.95 21.13 12.75
C LYS A 233 14.97 19.67 13.18
N PRO A 234 14.62 19.28 14.43
CA PRO A 234 14.64 17.87 14.81
C PRO A 234 13.68 17.01 13.96
N ILE A 235 12.48 17.53 13.70
CA ILE A 235 11.43 16.85 12.93
C ILE A 235 11.85 16.76 11.46
N PHE A 236 12.30 17.89 10.87
CA PHE A 236 12.80 17.92 9.50
C PHE A 236 14.02 17.02 9.32
N ASN A 237 14.99 17.03 10.24
CA ASN A 237 16.18 16.18 10.13
C ASN A 237 15.83 14.70 10.17
N GLY A 238 14.93 14.29 11.06
CA GLY A 238 14.42 12.91 11.11
C GLY A 238 13.75 12.50 9.80
N PHE A 239 12.92 13.37 9.24
CA PHE A 239 12.20 13.11 7.99
C PHE A 239 13.11 13.12 6.74
N LEU A 240 13.97 14.13 6.60
CA LEU A 240 14.75 14.40 5.40
C LEU A 240 15.97 13.50 5.26
N ASN A 241 16.71 13.32 6.36
CA ASN A 241 18.03 12.70 6.35
C ASN A 241 18.04 11.24 6.81
N SER A 242 16.88 10.67 7.18
CA SER A 242 16.81 9.33 7.73
C SER A 242 15.71 8.46 7.13
N THR A 243 15.86 7.15 7.32
CA THR A 243 14.80 6.14 7.08
C THR A 243 14.18 5.65 8.39
N GLU A 244 14.44 6.34 9.50
CA GLU A 244 13.82 6.04 10.77
C GLU A 244 12.36 6.53 10.76
N PHE A 245 11.59 6.15 11.77
CA PHE A 245 10.19 6.50 11.90
C PHE A 245 9.82 6.77 13.35
N CYS A 246 8.66 7.40 13.54
CA CYS A 246 7.93 7.47 14.80
C CYS A 246 6.95 6.29 14.86
N ASP A 247 6.73 5.68 16.04
CA ASP A 247 5.75 4.61 16.25
C ASP A 247 5.25 4.71 17.70
N TRP A 248 4.16 5.44 17.89
CA TRP A 248 3.58 5.61 19.22
C TRP A 248 2.71 4.40 19.55
N ARG A 249 2.58 4.09 20.84
CA ARG A 249 1.64 3.07 21.29
C ARG A 249 1.07 3.39 22.65
N VAL A 250 -0.18 3.00 22.86
CA VAL A 250 -0.73 2.92 24.22
C VAL A 250 -0.04 1.76 24.93
N LYS A 251 0.79 2.09 25.92
CA LYS A 251 1.56 1.11 26.70
C LYS A 251 0.75 0.63 27.90
N GLU A 252 0.18 1.55 28.66
CA GLU A 252 -0.56 1.22 29.88
C GLU A 252 -1.63 2.28 30.19
N ILE A 253 -2.76 1.84 30.75
CA ILE A 253 -3.79 2.71 31.31
C ILE A 253 -4.09 2.26 32.73
N LYS A 254 -3.99 3.20 33.69
CA LYS A 254 -4.25 2.97 35.11
C LYS A 254 -5.11 4.10 35.67
N LYS A 255 -6.37 3.81 35.97
CA LYS A 255 -7.39 4.78 36.45
C LYS A 255 -7.51 5.98 35.51
N ASN A 256 -6.80 7.05 35.83
CA ASN A 256 -6.81 8.36 35.20
C ASN A 256 -5.47 8.71 34.51
N LYS A 257 -4.56 7.74 34.43
CA LYS A 257 -3.25 7.87 33.80
C LYS A 257 -3.18 7.04 32.53
N VAL A 258 -2.73 7.65 31.44
CA VAL A 258 -2.34 6.99 30.18
C VAL A 258 -0.83 7.08 30.04
N GLN A 259 -0.15 5.96 29.91
CA GLN A 259 1.24 5.92 29.48
C GLN A 259 1.30 5.54 28.00
N ILE A 260 1.95 6.37 27.21
CA ILE A 260 2.29 6.09 25.82
C ILE A 260 3.80 5.90 25.67
N GLU A 261 4.21 5.17 24.65
CA GLU A 261 5.62 4.90 24.32
C GLU A 261 5.86 5.10 22.83
N ASN A 262 6.96 5.77 22.48
CA ASN A 262 7.49 5.79 21.12
C ASN A 262 8.48 4.63 20.96
N THR A 263 8.13 3.62 20.17
CA THR A 263 9.01 2.51 19.79
C THR A 263 9.88 2.81 18.57
N GLY A 264 9.63 3.95 17.91
CA GLY A 264 10.46 4.51 16.85
C GLY A 264 11.67 5.32 17.39
N LYS A 265 12.38 5.97 16.47
CA LYS A 265 13.54 6.82 16.78
C LYS A 265 13.34 8.30 16.44
N ILE A 266 12.32 8.61 15.63
CA ILE A 266 11.98 10.00 15.34
C ILE A 266 11.07 10.51 16.45
N HIS A 267 11.47 11.60 17.08
CA HIS A 267 10.67 12.36 18.02
C HIS A 267 9.68 13.22 17.23
N MET A 268 8.39 12.99 17.43
CA MET A 268 7.35 13.70 16.70
C MET A 268 6.17 14.02 17.61
N PRO A 269 5.69 15.27 17.63
CA PRO A 269 4.50 15.63 18.37
C PRO A 269 3.28 14.82 17.88
N VAL A 270 2.38 14.49 18.79
CA VAL A 270 1.18 13.72 18.47
C VAL A 270 -0.01 14.14 19.33
N ASP A 271 -1.19 14.18 18.72
CA ASP A 271 -2.44 14.35 19.45
C ASP A 271 -2.92 13.03 20.04
N VAL A 272 -3.40 13.07 21.28
CA VAL A 272 -3.97 11.91 21.97
C VAL A 272 -5.38 12.23 22.42
N LEU A 273 -6.37 11.58 21.80
CA LEU A 273 -7.76 11.63 22.23
C LEU A 273 -7.97 10.65 23.38
N ILE A 274 -8.49 11.13 24.51
CA ILE A 274 -8.76 10.35 25.72
C ILE A 274 -10.22 10.57 26.12
N GLU A 275 -11.00 9.49 26.10
CA GLU A 275 -12.39 9.46 26.51
C GLU A 275 -12.53 8.72 27.83
N GLY A 276 -13.16 9.37 28.81
CA GLY A 276 -13.34 8.87 30.18
C GLY A 276 -14.80 8.84 30.64
N ASP A 277 -14.98 8.82 31.94
CA ASP A 277 -16.27 9.00 32.61
C ASP A 277 -16.78 10.45 32.54
N SER A 278 -15.87 11.44 32.55
CA SER A 278 -16.23 12.87 32.56
C SER A 278 -16.15 13.57 31.18
N GLY A 279 -16.09 12.80 30.08
CA GLY A 279 -16.13 13.34 28.71
C GLY A 279 -14.94 12.92 27.83
N THR A 280 -14.64 13.75 26.83
CA THR A 280 -13.55 13.54 25.87
C THR A 280 -12.57 14.71 25.94
N LYS A 281 -11.27 14.41 25.97
CA LYS A 281 -10.18 15.39 25.89
C LYS A 281 -9.22 15.03 24.76
N ILE A 282 -8.59 16.04 24.19
CA ILE A 282 -7.46 15.88 23.27
C ILE A 282 -6.27 16.57 23.90
N VAL A 283 -5.16 15.85 24.05
CA VAL A 283 -3.91 16.35 24.61
C VAL A 283 -2.84 16.22 23.54
N ARG A 284 -2.16 17.34 23.24
CA ARG A 284 -0.96 17.35 22.40
C ARG A 284 0.24 16.95 23.24
N ILE A 285 1.02 16.02 22.73
CA ILE A 285 2.31 15.59 23.28
C ILE A 285 3.40 16.11 22.36
N ASP A 286 4.45 16.70 22.92
CA ASP A 286 5.56 17.28 22.13
C ASP A 286 6.47 16.20 21.53
N GLY A 287 6.47 15.00 22.13
CA GLY A 287 7.13 13.81 21.60
C GLY A 287 8.65 13.74 21.82
N GLY A 288 9.18 14.61 22.67
CA GLY A 288 10.61 14.66 23.03
C GLY A 288 11.09 13.47 23.88
N ALA A 289 10.19 12.79 24.60
CA ALA A 289 10.55 11.61 25.40
C ALA A 289 10.14 10.29 24.74
N LYS A 290 10.85 9.21 25.12
CA LYS A 290 10.46 7.84 24.74
C LYS A 290 9.14 7.41 25.40
N PHE A 291 8.91 7.86 26.63
CA PHE A 291 7.71 7.55 27.41
C PHE A 291 7.07 8.85 27.83
N GLU A 292 5.75 8.93 27.67
CA GLU A 292 4.97 10.10 28.07
C GLU A 292 3.81 9.63 28.94
N MET A 293 3.56 10.36 30.04
CA MET A 293 2.49 10.06 30.97
C MET A 293 1.48 11.20 30.97
N ILE A 294 0.26 10.90 30.54
CA ILE A 294 -0.85 11.83 30.51
C ILE A 294 -1.73 11.54 31.71
N ILE A 295 -1.96 12.54 32.56
CA ILE A 295 -2.83 12.45 33.73
C ILE A 295 -4.04 13.33 33.47
N ILE A 296 -5.24 12.77 33.60
CA ILE A 296 -6.51 13.50 33.48
C ILE A 296 -7.19 13.48 34.86
N PRO A 297 -6.94 14.46 35.74
CA PRO A 297 -7.35 14.40 37.15
C PRO A 297 -8.83 14.17 37.38
N GLU A 298 -9.68 14.69 36.50
CA GLU A 298 -11.15 14.60 36.62
C GLU A 298 -11.75 13.26 36.15
N TYR A 299 -10.94 12.32 35.66
CA TYR A 299 -11.40 10.99 35.28
C TYR A 299 -11.15 10.01 36.42
N ASN A 300 -12.13 9.16 36.75
CA ASN A 300 -11.87 7.99 37.60
C ASN A 300 -11.50 6.77 36.73
N ARG A 301 -11.98 6.75 35.49
CA ARG A 301 -11.79 5.65 34.56
C ARG A 301 -11.69 6.15 33.12
N ILE A 302 -10.57 5.84 32.47
CA ILE A 302 -10.41 5.98 31.03
C ILE A 302 -11.08 4.80 30.32
N LYS A 303 -11.90 5.10 29.31
CA LYS A 303 -12.63 4.11 28.50
C LYS A 303 -11.94 3.86 27.17
N LYS A 304 -11.42 4.93 26.55
CA LYS A 304 -10.85 4.87 25.20
C LYS A 304 -9.71 5.87 25.03
N VAL A 305 -8.68 5.44 24.31
CA VAL A 305 -7.54 6.28 23.91
C VAL A 305 -7.29 6.07 22.41
N ILE A 306 -7.09 7.16 21.68
CA ILE A 306 -6.64 7.14 20.28
C ILE A 306 -5.44 8.08 20.17
N ILE A 307 -4.27 7.53 19.85
CA ILE A 307 -3.10 8.31 19.43
C ILE A 307 -3.26 8.64 17.94
N ASP A 308 -2.93 9.88 17.57
CA ASP A 308 -3.13 10.42 16.22
C ASP A 308 -4.58 10.26 15.72
N PRO A 309 -5.58 10.85 16.43
CA PRO A 309 -6.99 10.69 16.07
C PRO A 309 -7.36 11.28 14.70
N TYR A 310 -6.47 12.06 14.10
CA TYR A 310 -6.66 12.69 12.80
C TYR A 310 -5.90 11.99 11.66
N GLY A 311 -5.03 11.02 11.98
CA GLY A 311 -4.35 10.18 11.00
C GLY A 311 -3.24 10.89 10.22
N TYR A 312 -2.56 11.86 10.85
CA TYR A 312 -1.48 12.63 10.23
C TYR A 312 -0.08 12.04 10.45
N SER A 313 0.07 11.04 11.33
CA SER A 313 1.35 10.38 11.62
C SER A 313 1.82 9.50 10.46
N LEU A 314 3.15 9.43 10.30
CA LEU A 314 3.84 8.57 9.33
C LEU A 314 4.21 7.19 9.88
N GLU A 315 3.59 6.79 10.99
CA GLU A 315 3.98 5.57 11.67
C GLU A 315 3.53 4.29 10.93
N PRO A 316 4.31 3.20 11.00
CA PRO A 316 4.02 1.96 10.28
C PRO A 316 2.90 1.13 10.91
N ASN A 317 2.50 1.45 12.14
CA ASN A 317 1.59 0.64 12.92
C ASN A 317 0.62 1.58 13.62
N HIS A 318 -0.62 1.61 13.14
CA HIS A 318 -1.66 2.44 13.76
C HIS A 318 -2.56 1.60 14.67
N TRP A 319 -2.57 0.27 14.53
CA TRP A 319 -3.40 -0.59 15.38
C TRP A 319 -3.03 -0.49 16.87
N ASN A 320 -1.78 -0.15 17.20
CA ASN A 320 -1.27 0.14 18.55
C ASN A 320 -1.57 1.52 19.11
N ASN A 321 -2.18 2.38 18.31
CA ASN A 321 -2.63 3.70 18.74
C ASN A 321 -3.95 3.64 19.50
N HIS A 322 -4.67 2.53 19.42
CA HIS A 322 -6.02 2.38 19.96
C HIS A 322 -6.05 1.59 21.26
N HIS A 323 -6.76 2.15 22.25
CA HIS A 323 -7.28 1.41 23.39
C HIS A 323 -8.81 1.60 23.49
N PRO A 324 -9.60 0.52 23.65
CA PRO A 324 -9.18 -0.86 23.39
C PRO A 324 -8.74 -1.03 21.92
N ARG A 325 -8.00 -2.10 21.63
CA ARG A 325 -7.57 -2.41 20.26
C ARG A 325 -8.78 -2.57 19.35
N LYS A 326 -8.78 -1.89 18.21
CA LYS A 326 -9.88 -1.95 17.25
C LYS A 326 -9.89 -3.30 16.54
N ILE A 327 -11.06 -3.91 16.42
CA ILE A 327 -11.32 -5.12 15.64
C ILE A 327 -12.44 -4.81 14.65
N GLU A 328 -12.22 -5.09 13.37
CA GLU A 328 -13.20 -4.91 12.30
C GLU A 328 -13.60 -6.26 11.70
N ILE A 329 -14.90 -6.53 11.57
CA ILE A 329 -15.42 -7.69 10.84
C ILE A 329 -16.06 -7.17 9.55
N LYS A 330 -15.53 -7.56 8.40
CA LYS A 330 -15.99 -7.04 7.10
C LYS A 330 -15.84 -8.06 5.96
N PRO A 331 -16.48 -7.88 4.80
CA PRO A 331 -16.25 -8.75 3.66
C PRO A 331 -14.80 -8.68 3.16
N ILE A 332 -14.27 -9.78 2.61
CA ILE A 332 -12.88 -9.84 2.07
C ILE A 332 -12.60 -8.83 0.95
N LEU A 333 -13.65 -8.29 0.32
CA LEU A 333 -13.50 -7.34 -0.76
C LEU A 333 -13.01 -5.97 -0.29
N ASN A 334 -13.16 -5.60 1.00
CA ASN A 334 -12.80 -4.29 1.54
C ASN A 334 -11.28 -4.05 1.56
N LEU A 335 -10.84 -2.78 1.43
CA LEU A 335 -9.43 -2.44 1.63
C LEU A 335 -8.97 -2.75 3.06
N PRO A 336 -7.70 -3.19 3.23
CA PRO A 336 -7.08 -3.30 4.52
C PRO A 336 -7.14 -1.97 5.29
N SER A 337 -7.54 -2.03 6.56
CA SER A 337 -7.42 -0.93 7.51
C SER A 337 -6.04 -0.96 8.16
N PHE A 338 -5.45 0.22 8.38
CA PHE A 338 -4.20 0.37 9.14
C PHE A 338 -4.43 0.38 10.66
N ASP A 339 -5.66 0.69 11.10
CA ASP A 339 -5.97 1.04 12.50
C ASP A 339 -6.58 -0.13 13.27
N SER A 340 -6.89 -1.24 12.61
CA SER A 340 -7.68 -2.33 13.18
C SER A 340 -7.14 -3.71 12.83
N TYR A 341 -7.28 -4.65 13.76
CA TYR A 341 -7.22 -6.05 13.42
C TYR A 341 -8.48 -6.46 12.65
N GLN A 342 -8.32 -7.12 11.52
CA GLN A 342 -9.42 -7.38 10.60
C GLN A 342 -9.75 -8.86 10.58
N ILE A 343 -11.03 -9.18 10.71
CA ILE A 343 -11.59 -10.50 10.47
C ILE A 343 -12.46 -10.39 9.22
N LEU A 344 -11.89 -10.79 8.09
CA LEU A 344 -12.58 -10.78 6.81
C LEU A 344 -13.39 -12.06 6.64
N PHE A 345 -14.61 -11.96 6.13
CA PHE A 345 -15.41 -13.14 5.81
C PHE A 345 -15.70 -13.28 4.31
N LEU A 346 -15.77 -14.53 3.85
CA LEU A 346 -16.07 -14.91 2.49
C LEU A 346 -17.03 -16.12 2.51
N PRO A 347 -18.31 -15.92 2.17
CA PRO A 347 -19.22 -17.03 1.93
C PRO A 347 -18.67 -17.91 0.81
N TYR A 348 -18.73 -19.22 0.99
CA TYR A 348 -18.30 -20.19 -0.01
C TYR A 348 -19.52 -20.81 -0.68
N LEU A 349 -19.54 -20.77 -2.01
CA LEU A 349 -20.56 -21.45 -2.81
C LEU A 349 -19.91 -22.06 -4.04
N TRP A 350 -20.02 -23.37 -4.19
CA TRP A 350 -19.38 -24.07 -5.29
C TRP A 350 -20.07 -25.38 -5.65
N HIS A 351 -19.93 -25.84 -6.89
CA HIS A 351 -20.36 -27.17 -7.31
C HIS A 351 -19.17 -28.12 -7.37
N ALA A 352 -19.02 -28.99 -6.36
CA ALA A 352 -18.03 -30.04 -6.31
C ALA A 352 -18.47 -31.28 -7.14
N PRO A 353 -17.55 -31.97 -7.84
CA PRO A 353 -17.88 -33.14 -8.66
C PRO A 353 -18.58 -34.28 -7.89
N TYR A 354 -18.18 -34.53 -6.64
CA TYR A 354 -18.78 -35.58 -5.80
C TYR A 354 -20.01 -35.07 -5.04
N ASP A 355 -19.83 -34.01 -4.24
CA ASP A 355 -20.88 -33.47 -3.37
C ASP A 355 -21.98 -32.68 -4.08
N GLY A 356 -21.81 -32.39 -5.36
CA GLY A 356 -22.69 -31.47 -6.07
C GLY A 356 -22.55 -30.07 -5.48
N PHE A 357 -23.67 -29.43 -5.16
CA PHE A 357 -23.65 -28.14 -4.49
C PHE A 357 -22.98 -28.23 -3.11
N THR A 358 -22.11 -27.28 -2.81
CA THR A 358 -21.38 -27.17 -1.54
C THR A 358 -21.45 -25.72 -1.07
N THR A 359 -21.59 -25.53 0.24
CA THR A 359 -21.68 -24.20 0.86
C THR A 359 -20.79 -24.12 2.08
N GLY A 360 -20.40 -22.93 2.51
CA GLY A 360 -19.57 -22.77 3.69
C GLY A 360 -19.22 -21.32 3.98
N LEU A 361 -18.27 -21.15 4.89
CA LEU A 361 -17.73 -19.85 5.26
C LEU A 361 -16.22 -19.95 5.44
N TYR A 362 -15.51 -18.96 4.91
CA TYR A 362 -14.12 -18.70 5.27
C TYR A 362 -14.03 -17.39 6.03
N LEU A 363 -13.22 -17.40 7.08
CA LEU A 363 -12.78 -16.26 7.86
C LEU A 363 -11.28 -16.08 7.67
N PHE A 364 -10.83 -14.83 7.58
CA PHE A 364 -9.43 -14.45 7.43
C PHE A 364 -9.10 -13.40 8.49
N GLY A 365 -8.25 -13.71 9.45
CA GLY A 365 -7.78 -12.74 10.43
C GLY A 365 -6.41 -12.19 10.06
N SER A 366 -6.21 -10.88 10.15
CA SER A 366 -4.90 -10.25 10.02
C SER A 366 -4.87 -8.86 10.64
N GLU A 367 -3.76 -8.46 11.25
CA GLU A 367 -3.50 -7.05 11.62
C GLU A 367 -3.44 -6.20 10.34
N PHE A 368 -2.58 -6.63 9.42
CA PHE A 368 -2.54 -6.18 8.04
C PHE A 368 -2.24 -7.36 7.13
N ILE A 369 -2.64 -7.30 5.87
CA ILE A 369 -2.46 -8.41 4.92
C ILE A 369 -0.97 -8.78 4.79
N ASP A 370 -0.61 -10.04 5.00
CA ASP A 370 0.72 -10.59 4.77
C ASP A 370 0.78 -11.29 3.41
N PHE A 371 1.49 -10.69 2.47
CA PHE A 371 1.56 -11.22 1.11
C PHE A 371 2.89 -10.93 0.42
N ASN A 372 3.76 -11.94 0.35
CA ASN A 372 5.04 -11.91 -0.37
C ASN A 372 5.96 -10.72 0.00
N PHE A 373 5.78 -9.57 -0.64
CA PHE A 373 6.46 -8.32 -0.32
C PHE A 373 5.70 -7.46 0.69
N ILE A 374 4.43 -7.71 1.00
CA ILE A 374 3.74 -6.98 2.07
C ILE A 374 4.03 -7.71 3.39
N LYS A 375 4.60 -6.99 4.37
CA LYS A 375 4.75 -7.50 5.74
C LYS A 375 3.41 -7.35 6.45
N GLY A 376 2.71 -8.44 6.69
CA GLY A 376 1.60 -8.45 7.65
C GLY A 376 2.05 -8.95 9.02
N ARG A 377 1.11 -9.07 9.96
CA ARG A 377 1.34 -9.75 11.24
C ARG A 377 0.14 -10.64 11.56
N HIS A 378 0.42 -11.84 12.05
CA HIS A 378 -0.58 -12.81 12.53
C HIS A 378 -1.74 -13.02 11.56
N GLN A 379 -1.44 -13.58 10.38
CA GLN A 379 -2.45 -13.89 9.39
C GLN A 379 -2.95 -15.32 9.57
N TRP A 380 -4.26 -15.52 9.67
CA TRP A 380 -4.87 -16.84 9.63
C TRP A 380 -6.06 -16.88 8.69
N THR A 381 -6.38 -18.08 8.25
CA THR A 381 -7.63 -18.42 7.57
C THR A 381 -8.25 -19.59 8.31
N ALA A 382 -9.55 -19.53 8.58
CA ALA A 382 -10.31 -20.65 9.11
C ALA A 382 -11.60 -20.76 8.30
N GLY A 383 -11.96 -21.95 7.85
CA GLY A 383 -13.21 -22.14 7.13
C GLY A 383 -13.72 -23.56 7.24
N CYS A 384 -15.00 -23.71 6.92
CA CYS A 384 -15.66 -25.01 6.91
C CYS A 384 -16.65 -25.05 5.75
N ILE A 385 -16.54 -26.10 4.93
CA ILE A 385 -17.43 -26.36 3.80
C ILE A 385 -18.31 -27.56 4.14
N TYR A 386 -19.60 -27.47 3.85
CA TYR A 386 -20.57 -28.55 3.96
C TYR A 386 -20.87 -29.15 2.58
N GLY A 387 -20.73 -30.48 2.48
CA GLY A 387 -21.11 -31.26 1.32
C GLY A 387 -22.49 -31.89 1.49
N PHE A 388 -23.45 -31.56 0.62
CA PHE A 388 -24.83 -32.02 0.78
C PHE A 388 -25.00 -33.52 0.53
N ARG A 389 -24.29 -34.10 -0.46
CA ARG A 389 -24.42 -35.53 -0.76
C ARG A 389 -23.68 -36.40 0.26
N SER A 390 -22.47 -36.03 0.65
CA SER A 390 -21.70 -36.77 1.65
C SER A 390 -22.17 -36.53 3.09
N LYS A 391 -22.89 -35.43 3.34
CA LYS A 391 -23.25 -34.91 4.68
C LYS A 391 -22.03 -34.62 5.56
N ASN A 392 -20.87 -34.41 4.97
CA ASN A 392 -19.62 -34.16 5.69
C ASN A 392 -19.31 -32.66 5.82
N LEU A 393 -18.52 -32.34 6.84
CA LEU A 393 -17.89 -31.04 7.03
C LEU A 393 -16.40 -31.13 6.67
N TYR A 394 -15.94 -30.15 5.91
CA TYR A 394 -14.57 -30.04 5.43
C TYR A 394 -13.90 -28.80 6.04
N PRO A 395 -13.41 -28.89 7.28
CA PRO A 395 -12.68 -27.80 7.91
C PRO A 395 -11.32 -27.59 7.24
N ALA A 396 -10.92 -26.33 7.12
CA ALA A 396 -9.61 -25.91 6.69
C ALA A 396 -9.13 -24.76 7.57
N PHE A 397 -7.85 -24.79 7.93
CA PHE A 397 -7.18 -23.75 8.68
C PHE A 397 -5.81 -23.45 8.07
N SER A 398 -5.39 -22.20 8.11
CA SER A 398 -4.00 -21.82 7.90
C SER A 398 -3.62 -20.68 8.82
N TYR A 399 -2.35 -20.61 9.16
CA TYR A 399 -1.74 -19.51 9.89
C TYR A 399 -0.37 -19.24 9.28
N GLN A 400 -0.01 -17.98 9.11
CA GLN A 400 1.32 -17.57 8.74
C GLN A 400 1.72 -16.30 9.48
N THR A 401 3.02 -16.18 9.74
CA THR A 401 3.59 -14.95 10.30
C THR A 401 5.01 -14.77 9.78
N PRO A 402 5.43 -13.54 9.51
CA PRO A 402 6.84 -13.26 9.27
C PRO A 402 7.64 -13.45 10.55
N ILE A 403 8.90 -13.88 10.38
CA ILE A 403 9.91 -13.95 11.45
C ILE A 403 11.03 -12.95 11.16
N ILE A 404 11.45 -12.85 9.89
CA ILE A 404 12.49 -11.92 9.44
C ILE A 404 11.91 -11.13 8.28
N PHE A 405 12.08 -9.82 8.33
CA PHE A 405 11.68 -8.94 7.25
C PHE A 405 12.66 -7.79 7.18
N LYS A 406 13.69 -7.94 6.34
CA LYS A 406 14.75 -6.95 6.12
C LYS A 406 15.14 -6.92 4.65
N LYS A 407 15.90 -5.91 4.24
CA LYS A 407 16.43 -5.80 2.88
C LYS A 407 17.15 -7.09 2.47
N GLY A 408 16.77 -7.65 1.31
CA GLY A 408 17.33 -8.89 0.76
C GLY A 408 16.94 -10.19 1.45
N ARG A 409 16.14 -10.18 2.53
CA ARG A 409 15.70 -11.42 3.21
C ARG A 409 14.34 -11.28 3.88
N ARG A 410 13.39 -12.12 3.47
CA ARG A 410 12.07 -12.27 4.11
C ARG A 410 11.85 -13.73 4.48
N SER A 411 11.63 -14.02 5.75
CA SER A 411 11.38 -15.37 6.25
C SER A 411 10.03 -15.45 6.94
N ARG A 412 9.27 -16.51 6.64
CA ARG A 412 7.96 -16.79 7.23
C ARG A 412 7.89 -18.23 7.73
N ILE A 413 7.13 -18.42 8.80
CA ILE A 413 6.56 -19.74 9.12
C ILE A 413 5.10 -19.76 8.72
N ALA A 414 4.66 -20.91 8.24
CA ALA A 414 3.27 -21.17 7.95
C ALA A 414 2.87 -22.55 8.45
N PHE A 415 1.67 -22.63 8.99
CA PHE A 415 1.00 -23.86 9.36
C PHE A 415 -0.33 -23.94 8.59
N ALA A 416 -0.71 -25.12 8.12
CA ALA A 416 -2.01 -25.31 7.50
C ALA A 416 -2.54 -26.72 7.76
N GLY A 417 -3.84 -26.83 8.01
CA GLY A 417 -4.55 -28.07 8.19
C GLY A 417 -5.81 -28.11 7.33
N SER A 418 -6.18 -29.28 6.82
CA SER A 418 -7.47 -29.47 6.15
C SER A 418 -7.92 -30.92 6.23
N ASN A 419 -9.24 -31.11 6.25
CA ASN A 419 -9.87 -32.42 6.05
C ASN A 419 -10.76 -32.29 4.82
N SER A 420 -10.29 -32.70 3.65
CA SER A 420 -11.02 -32.58 2.39
C SER A 420 -10.57 -33.66 1.42
N ASN A 421 -11.40 -34.04 0.45
CA ASN A 421 -11.06 -35.06 -0.56
C ASN A 421 -10.61 -36.41 0.03
N GLY A 422 -11.19 -36.83 1.16
CA GLY A 422 -10.82 -38.09 1.80
C GLY A 422 -9.39 -38.10 2.34
N GLU A 423 -8.76 -36.94 2.56
CA GLU A 423 -7.46 -36.82 3.21
C GLU A 423 -7.51 -35.87 4.41
N ASP A 424 -6.89 -36.27 5.53
CA ASP A 424 -6.45 -35.31 6.55
C ASP A 424 -5.05 -34.85 6.19
N LYS A 425 -4.83 -33.54 6.17
CA LYS A 425 -3.57 -32.93 5.80
C LYS A 425 -3.14 -31.94 6.85
N LEU A 426 -1.89 -32.05 7.29
CA LEU A 426 -1.21 -31.05 8.11
C LEU A 426 0.08 -30.64 7.41
N ARG A 427 0.39 -29.35 7.39
CA ARG A 427 1.58 -28.80 6.78
C ARG A 427 2.22 -27.77 7.71
N PHE A 428 3.52 -27.88 7.84
CA PHE A 428 4.38 -26.85 8.40
C PHE A 428 5.40 -26.43 7.35
N SER A 429 5.48 -25.14 7.07
CA SER A 429 6.38 -24.59 6.07
C SER A 429 7.28 -23.53 6.68
N PHE A 430 8.56 -23.58 6.31
CA PHE A 430 9.52 -22.49 6.49
C PHE A 430 9.84 -21.92 5.11
N ILE A 431 9.48 -20.66 4.90
CA ILE A 431 9.59 -19.96 3.61
C ILE A 431 10.65 -18.88 3.76
N ASN A 432 11.66 -18.88 2.90
CA ASN A 432 12.70 -17.85 2.85
C ASN A 432 12.77 -17.30 1.44
N ASN A 433 12.56 -16.00 1.31
CA ASN A 433 12.76 -15.24 0.10
C ASN A 433 14.06 -14.44 0.26
N PHE A 434 15.01 -14.67 -0.65
CA PHE A 434 16.29 -13.97 -0.75
C PHE A 434 16.26 -13.09 -1.98
N ASP A 435 15.67 -11.91 -1.81
CA ASP A 435 15.47 -10.94 -2.86
C ASP A 435 15.10 -9.58 -2.27
N THR A 436 15.27 -8.54 -3.07
CA THR A 436 14.75 -7.21 -2.81
C THR A 436 13.56 -6.99 -3.74
N PRO A 437 12.32 -6.84 -3.24
CA PRO A 437 11.15 -6.63 -4.09
C PRO A 437 11.34 -5.38 -4.92
N PHE A 438 10.77 -5.38 -6.14
CA PHE A 438 10.83 -4.24 -7.07
C PHE A 438 12.25 -3.86 -7.52
N SER A 439 13.26 -4.67 -7.21
CA SER A 439 14.61 -4.53 -7.76
C SER A 439 14.82 -5.46 -8.96
N LEU A 440 15.87 -5.20 -9.72
CA LEU A 440 16.32 -6.06 -10.83
C LEU A 440 17.05 -7.34 -10.37
N THR A 441 17.19 -7.55 -9.06
CA THR A 441 17.94 -8.70 -8.53
C THR A 441 17.18 -10.02 -8.71
N PRO A 442 17.88 -11.15 -8.89
CA PRO A 442 17.25 -12.47 -8.96
C PRO A 442 16.39 -12.75 -7.72
N GLN A 443 15.23 -13.37 -7.93
CA GLN A 443 14.34 -13.76 -6.84
C GLN A 443 14.53 -15.23 -6.50
N ILE A 444 15.10 -15.52 -5.34
CA ILE A 444 15.29 -16.87 -4.84
C ILE A 444 14.29 -17.12 -3.70
N GLU A 445 13.50 -18.17 -3.81
CA GLU A 445 12.63 -18.66 -2.75
C GLU A 445 13.00 -20.09 -2.38
N LEU A 446 13.32 -20.29 -1.11
CA LEU A 446 13.49 -21.59 -0.48
C LEU A 446 12.27 -21.88 0.40
N LYS A 447 11.47 -22.87 0.02
CA LYS A 447 10.31 -23.31 0.80
C LYS A 447 10.50 -24.75 1.23
N HIS A 448 10.80 -24.92 2.52
CA HIS A 448 10.85 -26.23 3.17
C HIS A 448 9.47 -26.53 3.74
N THR A 449 8.86 -27.66 3.38
CA THR A 449 7.53 -28.05 3.86
C THR A 449 7.53 -29.48 4.38
N PHE A 450 7.18 -29.62 5.64
CA PHE A 450 6.84 -30.90 6.27
C PHE A 450 5.33 -31.08 6.15
N ALA A 451 4.91 -32.19 5.54
CA ALA A 451 3.51 -32.48 5.33
C ALA A 451 3.17 -33.88 5.88
N TYR A 452 2.12 -33.96 6.68
CA TYR A 452 1.50 -35.20 7.11
C TYR A 452 0.22 -35.38 6.32
N TYR A 453 0.01 -36.59 5.81
CA TYR A 453 -1.18 -36.98 5.07
C TYR A 453 -1.75 -38.26 5.68
N ASN A 454 -3.05 -38.26 5.92
CA ASN A 454 -3.81 -39.45 6.28
C ASN A 454 -4.89 -39.68 5.23
N LEU A 455 -4.62 -40.56 4.28
CA LEU A 455 -5.55 -40.92 3.21
C LEU A 455 -6.62 -41.88 3.75
N LYS A 456 -7.88 -41.48 3.70
CA LYS A 456 -9.05 -42.28 4.08
C LYS A 456 -9.65 -43.04 2.90
N SER A 457 -9.33 -42.65 1.66
CA SER A 457 -9.82 -43.30 0.44
C SER A 457 -8.89 -43.02 -0.75
N TYR A 458 -8.79 -43.99 -1.68
CA TYR A 458 -8.07 -43.84 -2.95
C TYR A 458 -8.88 -43.17 -4.06
N ALA A 459 -10.20 -43.00 -3.88
CA ALA A 459 -11.09 -42.47 -4.92
C ALA A 459 -10.63 -41.15 -5.60
N PRO A 460 -9.90 -40.22 -4.95
CA PRO A 460 -9.46 -38.97 -5.55
C PRO A 460 -8.00 -38.94 -6.04
N VAL A 461 -7.23 -40.03 -5.93
CA VAL A 461 -5.78 -40.03 -6.22
C VAL A 461 -5.44 -41.11 -7.26
N ASP A 462 -4.52 -40.79 -8.18
CA ASP A 462 -4.02 -41.77 -9.15
C ASP A 462 -3.26 -42.88 -8.41
N THR A 463 -3.75 -44.12 -8.50
CA THR A 463 -3.34 -45.27 -7.67
C THR A 463 -1.89 -45.69 -7.88
N ILE A 464 -1.23 -45.19 -8.92
CA ILE A 464 0.16 -45.51 -9.27
C ILE A 464 1.16 -44.80 -8.33
N ASP A 465 0.80 -43.66 -7.72
CA ASP A 465 1.74 -42.85 -6.93
C ASP A 465 1.59 -42.99 -5.40
N TRP A 466 0.48 -43.57 -4.90
CA TRP A 466 0.11 -43.53 -3.48
C TRP A 466 -0.33 -44.89 -2.94
N ASP A 467 0.16 -45.24 -1.76
CA ASP A 467 -0.21 -46.43 -0.99
C ASP A 467 -0.99 -45.98 0.26
N LEU A 468 -2.07 -46.67 0.61
CA LEU A 468 -2.88 -46.45 1.81
C LEU A 468 -1.94 -46.64 3.00
N GLY A 469 -1.65 -45.56 3.72
CA GLY A 469 -0.71 -45.59 4.85
C GLY A 469 0.62 -44.85 4.64
N ARG A 470 0.82 -44.09 3.55
CA ARG A 470 1.97 -43.15 3.51
C ARG A 470 1.69 -41.92 4.36
N HIS A 471 2.23 -41.93 5.58
CA HIS A 471 1.85 -40.98 6.63
C HIS A 471 2.64 -39.66 6.63
N LYS A 472 3.85 -39.60 6.06
CA LYS A 472 4.73 -38.42 6.20
C LYS A 472 5.46 -38.15 4.91
N VAL A 473 5.38 -36.92 4.42
CA VAL A 473 6.11 -36.49 3.23
C VAL A 473 6.81 -35.18 3.51
N PHE A 474 8.11 -35.15 3.21
CA PHE A 474 8.91 -33.94 3.26
C PHE A 474 9.18 -33.46 1.84
N PHE A 475 8.96 -32.17 1.60
CA PHE A 475 9.22 -31.54 0.31
C PHE A 475 10.07 -30.30 0.51
N ASN A 476 11.12 -30.19 -0.29
CA ASN A 476 11.89 -28.96 -0.46
C ASN A 476 11.58 -28.39 -1.84
N ASN A 477 11.07 -27.17 -1.88
CA ASN A 477 10.89 -26.44 -3.11
C ASN A 477 11.94 -25.33 -3.20
N PHE A 478 12.77 -25.43 -4.23
CA PHE A 478 13.69 -24.38 -4.64
C PHE A 478 13.09 -23.67 -5.86
N ASN A 479 12.73 -22.40 -5.71
CA ASN A 479 12.23 -21.58 -6.81
C ASN A 479 13.24 -20.46 -7.05
N CYS A 480 13.83 -20.41 -8.24
CA CYS A 480 14.65 -19.27 -8.67
C CYS A 480 14.01 -18.63 -9.90
N LYS A 481 13.72 -17.34 -9.81
CA LYS A 481 13.20 -16.52 -10.92
C LYS A 481 14.23 -15.48 -11.30
N TYR A 482 14.57 -15.43 -12.59
CA TYR A 482 15.44 -14.43 -13.18
C TYR A 482 14.61 -13.45 -14.01
N PHE A 483 14.89 -12.15 -13.87
CA PHE A 483 14.44 -11.13 -14.82
C PHE A 483 15.55 -10.91 -15.85
N ARG A 484 15.25 -11.07 -17.14
CA ARG A 484 16.16 -10.74 -18.24
C ARG A 484 15.59 -9.54 -18.99
N ILE A 485 16.33 -8.43 -19.04
CA ILE A 485 15.98 -7.26 -19.86
C ILE A 485 16.42 -7.56 -21.29
N GLY A 486 15.47 -7.58 -22.23
CA GLY A 486 15.72 -7.72 -23.68
C GLY A 486 14.86 -8.77 -24.38
N LYS A 487 13.85 -8.29 -25.14
CA LYS A 487 12.92 -8.98 -26.06
C LYS A 487 12.12 -10.16 -25.48
N SER A 488 10.80 -10.06 -25.67
CA SER A 488 9.76 -11.02 -25.26
C SER A 488 10.17 -12.50 -25.37
N LYS A 489 10.31 -13.17 -24.22
CA LYS A 489 10.00 -14.60 -23.97
C LYS A 489 10.44 -14.94 -22.54
N THR A 490 9.51 -14.89 -21.59
CA THR A 490 9.69 -15.52 -20.28
C THR A 490 9.69 -17.04 -20.45
N LYS A 491 10.85 -17.68 -20.32
CA LYS A 491 10.95 -19.09 -19.92
C LYS A 491 11.33 -19.11 -18.43
N GLY A 492 10.33 -19.19 -17.56
CA GLY A 492 10.56 -19.66 -16.21
C GLY A 492 10.88 -21.15 -16.29
N TYR A 493 12.06 -21.56 -15.84
CA TYR A 493 12.35 -22.97 -15.58
C TYR A 493 12.04 -23.21 -14.10
N PRO A 494 10.88 -23.78 -13.73
CA PRO A 494 10.72 -24.33 -12.39
C PRO A 494 11.68 -25.52 -12.29
N CYS A 495 12.82 -25.33 -11.64
CA CYS A 495 13.62 -26.46 -11.21
C CYS A 495 12.96 -27.03 -9.95
N GLN A 496 11.88 -27.81 -10.11
CA GLN A 496 11.38 -28.64 -9.03
C GLN A 496 12.40 -29.75 -8.79
N THR A 497 13.36 -29.51 -7.89
CA THR A 497 14.15 -30.60 -7.34
C THR A 497 13.27 -31.31 -6.32
N LYS A 498 12.43 -32.25 -6.78
CA LYS A 498 11.88 -33.29 -5.90
C LYS A 498 13.05 -34.16 -5.45
N LEU A 499 13.69 -33.80 -4.34
CA LEU A 499 14.54 -34.75 -3.63
C LEU A 499 13.58 -35.69 -2.89
N LEU A 500 13.13 -36.74 -3.58
CA LEU A 500 12.62 -37.94 -2.92
C LEU A 500 13.82 -38.55 -2.19
N ALA A 501 13.99 -38.21 -0.92
CA ALA A 501 14.79 -39.02 -0.02
C ALA A 501 13.96 -40.27 0.32
N VAL A 502 13.91 -41.22 -0.62
CA VAL A 502 13.55 -42.61 -0.36
C VAL A 502 14.66 -43.45 -0.99
N ARG A 503 15.39 -44.17 -0.14
CA ARG A 503 16.34 -45.21 -0.56
C ARG A 503 15.54 -46.25 -1.36
N GLY A 504 15.86 -46.46 -2.64
CA GLY A 504 15.40 -47.63 -3.39
C GLY A 504 15.00 -47.38 -4.84
N ILE A 505 15.99 -47.53 -5.73
CA ILE A 505 15.91 -48.01 -7.12
C ILE A 505 15.34 -47.08 -8.21
N MET A 506 16.17 -46.90 -9.24
CA MET A 506 15.98 -46.10 -10.44
C MET A 506 14.87 -46.64 -11.37
N GLN A 507 14.17 -45.75 -12.08
CA GLN A 507 14.13 -45.71 -13.56
C GLN A 507 13.44 -44.42 -14.03
N GLY A 508 14.01 -43.81 -15.08
CA GLY A 508 13.61 -42.49 -15.57
C GLY A 508 12.41 -42.52 -16.52
N LEU A 509 11.88 -41.34 -16.84
CA LEU A 509 11.20 -41.03 -18.10
C LEU A 509 11.08 -39.50 -18.29
N ARG A 510 11.51 -39.04 -19.47
CA ARG A 510 11.35 -37.67 -19.99
C ARG A 510 9.95 -37.51 -20.59
N SER A 511 9.32 -36.34 -20.47
CA SER A 511 8.40 -35.86 -21.51
C SER A 511 8.40 -34.33 -21.65
N ARG A 512 8.40 -33.87 -22.91
CA ARG A 512 8.27 -32.48 -23.37
C ARG A 512 6.79 -32.18 -23.64
N SER A 513 6.31 -30.97 -23.39
CA SER A 513 5.13 -30.43 -24.11
C SER A 513 5.23 -28.92 -24.37
N LYS A 514 4.63 -28.52 -25.50
CA LYS A 514 4.76 -27.22 -26.20
C LYS A 514 3.79 -26.16 -25.64
N SER A 515 4.21 -24.89 -25.71
CA SER A 515 3.47 -23.70 -25.29
C SER A 515 2.58 -23.12 -26.42
N ARG A 516 1.38 -22.62 -26.07
CA ARG A 516 0.68 -21.57 -26.83
C ARG A 516 0.52 -20.32 -25.95
N SER A 517 0.68 -19.17 -26.57
CA SER A 517 0.74 -17.81 -26.00
C SER A 517 -0.65 -17.25 -25.69
N GLN A 518 -0.79 -16.57 -24.55
CA GLN A 518 -1.83 -15.55 -24.31
C GLN A 518 -1.17 -14.28 -23.77
N HIS A 519 -1.61 -13.14 -24.29
CA HIS A 519 -1.14 -11.79 -23.95
C HIS A 519 -1.67 -11.35 -22.58
N SER A 520 -0.80 -10.79 -21.74
CA SER A 520 -1.15 -10.29 -20.40
C SER A 520 -1.33 -8.77 -20.43
N PHE A 521 -2.56 -8.31 -20.19
CA PHE A 521 -2.82 -6.96 -19.72
C PHE A 521 -2.68 -6.94 -18.18
N LEU A 522 -1.88 -6.01 -17.65
CA LEU A 522 -1.68 -5.82 -16.22
C LEU A 522 -2.89 -5.03 -15.65
N LEU A 523 -3.99 -5.73 -15.37
CA LEU A 523 -4.99 -5.24 -14.42
C LEU A 523 -4.57 -5.70 -13.02
N ILE A 524 -4.49 -4.75 -12.09
CA ILE A 524 -4.30 -4.99 -10.66
C ILE A 524 -5.53 -5.77 -10.17
N TYR A 525 -5.44 -7.10 -10.19
CA TYR A 525 -6.42 -7.96 -9.55
C TYR A 525 -6.34 -7.70 -8.05
N VAL A 526 -7.48 -7.32 -7.48
CA VAL A 526 -7.80 -7.31 -6.05
C VAL A 526 -7.12 -8.50 -5.39
N PHE A 527 -6.32 -8.21 -4.36
CA PHE A 527 -5.48 -9.14 -3.61
C PHE A 527 -6.28 -10.34 -3.10
N LEU A 528 -6.39 -11.39 -3.91
CA LEU A 528 -6.90 -12.68 -3.50
C LEU A 528 -5.75 -13.49 -2.88
N PRO A 529 -5.90 -14.02 -1.66
CA PRO A 529 -4.93 -14.95 -1.12
C PRO A 529 -5.00 -16.25 -1.94
N ALA A 530 -4.11 -16.40 -2.92
CA ALA A 530 -3.81 -17.67 -3.56
C ALA A 530 -2.98 -18.54 -2.59
N GLY A 531 -3.59 -18.88 -1.46
CA GLY A 531 -3.07 -19.82 -0.48
C GLY A 531 -4.16 -20.83 -0.19
N SER A 532 -3.94 -22.09 -0.56
CA SER A 532 -4.75 -23.27 -0.20
C SER A 532 -6.12 -23.50 -0.84
N LEU A 533 -6.57 -22.72 -1.83
CA LEU A 533 -7.68 -23.16 -2.69
C LEU A 533 -7.18 -24.26 -3.63
N GLY A 534 -7.39 -25.53 -3.24
CA GLY A 534 -7.29 -26.65 -4.15
C GLY A 534 -8.35 -26.52 -5.24
N MET A 535 -8.01 -25.90 -6.36
CA MET A 535 -8.87 -25.87 -7.54
C MET A 535 -9.03 -27.30 -8.06
N TYR A 536 -10.29 -27.74 -8.14
CA TYR A 536 -10.69 -28.98 -8.80
C TYR A 536 -10.17 -28.99 -10.25
N ARG A 537 -9.20 -29.85 -10.54
CA ARG A 537 -8.88 -30.24 -11.92
C ARG A 537 -9.96 -31.19 -12.40
N SER A 538 -10.98 -30.64 -13.07
CA SER A 538 -11.84 -31.44 -13.95
C SER A 538 -11.13 -31.60 -15.29
N ARG A 539 -10.62 -32.81 -15.58
CA ARG A 539 -10.50 -33.29 -16.95
C ARG A 539 -11.91 -33.70 -17.38
N LYS A 540 -12.51 -32.96 -18.32
CA LYS A 540 -13.44 -33.55 -19.29
C LYS A 540 -13.60 -32.61 -20.50
N ASN A 541 -13.36 -33.19 -21.66
CA ASN A 541 -13.66 -32.66 -22.98
C ASN A 541 -15.13 -32.20 -23.05
N PHE A 542 -15.38 -31.04 -23.65
CA PHE A 542 -16.53 -30.79 -24.51
C PHE A 542 -16.13 -29.70 -25.52
N PHE A 543 -16.72 -29.82 -26.71
CA PHE A 543 -16.35 -29.25 -28.01
C PHE A 543 -16.07 -27.76 -28.08
#